data_AF-A0A9W7JDF3-F1
#
_entry.id   AF-A0A9W7JDF3-F1
#
_cell.length_a   1.000
_cell.length_b   1.000
_cell.length_c   1.000
_cell.angle_alpha   90.00
_cell.angle_beta   90.00
_cell.angle_gamma   90.00
#
_symmetry.space_group_name_H-M   'P 1'
#
loop_
_entity.id
_entity.type
_entity.pdbx_description
1 polymer ?
#
loop_
_entity_poly.entity_id
_entity_poly.type
_entity_poly.pdbx_seq_one_letter_code
_entity_poly.pdbx_strand_id
1 'polypeptide(L)'
;MGIRSVLHPQTRIGRSTLYLPQASYQMTLSEKISFLKVLKEMKTPDEYSSNVSRSVHLKQRKLLGLKSYDCHLLMQEILPIAIRGNLPEKVCIVLIKVCNFLEIFALRSLKKVNLMDLS
;
A
#
# COMPACT_ATOMS: atom_id res chain seq x y z
N MET A 1 -8.09 16.32 -21.39
CA MET A 1 -8.06 15.67 -20.06
C MET A 1 -9.01 14.47 -20.07
N GLY A 2 -8.49 13.25 -19.98
CA GLY A 2 -9.29 12.01 -19.97
C GLY A 2 -9.87 11.71 -18.59
N ILE A 3 -10.82 12.52 -18.14
CA ILE A 3 -11.49 12.32 -16.84
C ILE A 3 -12.37 11.08 -16.95
N ARG A 4 -12.21 10.14 -16.01
CA ARG A 4 -12.90 8.85 -16.03
C ARG A 4 -14.39 9.05 -15.72
N SER A 5 -15.21 9.29 -16.74
CA SER A 5 -16.67 9.48 -16.63
C SER A 5 -17.36 8.32 -15.92
N VAL A 6 -16.80 7.11 -16.04
CA VAL A 6 -17.23 5.90 -15.33
C VAL A 6 -17.08 5.98 -13.81
N LEU A 7 -16.32 6.95 -13.28
CA LEU A 7 -16.13 7.20 -11.85
C LEU A 7 -16.88 8.44 -11.33
N HIS A 8 -17.70 9.09 -12.16
CA HIS A 8 -18.50 10.24 -11.74
C HIS A 8 -19.60 9.82 -10.75
N PRO A 9 -20.11 10.76 -9.93
CA PRO A 9 -21.27 10.50 -9.07
C PRO A 9 -22.46 9.97 -9.88
N GLN A 10 -23.03 8.85 -9.43
CA GLN A 10 -24.17 8.17 -10.05
C GLN A 10 -25.38 8.24 -9.11
N THR A 11 -26.58 8.26 -9.68
CA THR A 11 -27.83 8.22 -8.90
C THR A 11 -28.24 6.77 -8.68
N ARG A 12 -28.57 6.38 -7.44
CA ARG A 12 -29.19 5.06 -7.20
C ARG A 12 -30.63 5.09 -7.73
N ILE A 13 -31.03 4.07 -8.49
CA ILE A 13 -32.41 3.91 -8.95
C ILE A 13 -33.35 3.99 -7.72
N GLY A 14 -34.26 4.97 -7.72
CA GLY A 14 -35.24 5.18 -6.65
C GLY A 14 -34.78 5.98 -5.43
N ARG A 15 -33.58 6.59 -5.43
CA ARG A 15 -33.14 7.53 -4.37
C ARG A 15 -32.54 8.79 -4.96
N SER A 16 -32.79 9.95 -4.34
CA SER A 16 -32.15 11.23 -4.68
C SER A 16 -30.67 11.31 -4.25
N THR A 17 -30.14 10.25 -3.62
CA THR A 17 -28.77 10.24 -3.13
C THR A 17 -27.79 9.81 -4.22
N LEU A 18 -26.78 10.66 -4.44
CA LEU A 18 -25.63 10.38 -5.31
C LEU A 18 -24.65 9.44 -4.60
N TYR A 19 -24.07 8.49 -5.34
CA TYR A 19 -22.99 7.63 -4.86
C TYR A 19 -21.82 7.65 -5.84
N LEU A 20 -20.61 7.45 -5.33
CA LEU A 20 -19.43 7.27 -6.17
C LEU A 20 -19.26 5.78 -6.48
N PRO A 21 -19.13 5.39 -7.74
CA PRO A 21 -18.85 4.00 -8.11
C PRO A 21 -17.42 3.62 -7.65
N GLN A 22 -17.23 2.33 -7.38
CA GLN A 22 -15.96 1.81 -6.87
C GLN A 22 -14.85 1.97 -7.93
N ALA A 23 -13.73 2.57 -7.51
CA ALA A 23 -12.57 2.67 -8.37
C ALA A 23 -11.80 1.34 -8.44
N SER A 24 -11.09 1.09 -9.54
CA SER A 24 -10.35 -0.17 -9.75
C SER A 24 -9.22 -0.43 -8.73
N TYR A 25 -8.77 0.60 -8.01
CA TYR A 25 -7.74 0.50 -6.96
C TYR A 25 -8.34 0.34 -5.55
N GLN A 26 -9.67 0.39 -5.42
CA GLN A 26 -10.33 0.29 -4.14
C GLN A 26 -10.58 -1.19 -3.81
N MET A 27 -9.94 -1.68 -2.75
CA MET A 27 -10.16 -3.02 -2.24
C MET A 27 -11.55 -3.17 -1.60
N THR A 28 -12.20 -4.29 -1.91
CA THR A 28 -13.36 -4.82 -1.20
C THR A 28 -13.01 -5.18 0.25
N LEU A 29 -14.03 -5.49 1.05
CA LEU A 29 -13.81 -5.88 2.45
C LEU A 29 -12.99 -7.17 2.57
N SER A 30 -13.22 -8.14 1.69
CA SER A 30 -12.48 -9.41 1.65
C SER A 30 -11.02 -9.18 1.28
N GLU A 31 -10.77 -8.41 0.21
CA GLU A 31 -9.42 -8.06 -0.25
C GLU A 31 -8.64 -7.27 0.81
N LYS A 32 -9.29 -6.35 1.54
CA LYS A 32 -8.65 -5.65 2.67
C LYS A 32 -8.24 -6.60 3.78
N ILE A 33 -9.10 -7.56 4.13
CA ILE A 33 -8.77 -8.54 5.18
C ILE A 33 -7.61 -9.43 4.72
N SER A 34 -7.65 -9.91 3.48
CA SER A 34 -6.58 -10.69 2.86
C SER A 34 -5.25 -9.92 2.88
N PHE A 35 -5.25 -8.68 2.40
CA PHE A 35 -4.11 -7.79 2.43
C PHE A 35 -3.54 -7.62 3.85
N LEU A 36 -4.38 -7.32 4.84
CA LEU A 36 -3.94 -7.16 6.21
C LEU A 36 -3.45 -8.48 6.83
N LYS A 37 -3.98 -9.64 6.44
CA LYS A 37 -3.47 -10.95 6.89
C LYS A 37 -2.04 -11.18 6.40
N VAL A 38 -1.75 -10.87 5.12
CA VAL A 38 -0.38 -10.93 4.59
C VAL A 38 0.56 -10.05 5.43
N LEU A 39 0.15 -8.82 5.76
CA LEU A 39 0.93 -7.94 6.63
C LEU A 39 1.09 -8.47 8.07
N LYS A 40 0.13 -9.26 8.56
CA LYS A 40 0.13 -9.84 9.91
C LYS A 40 1.09 -11.03 10.01
N GLU A 41 1.17 -11.82 8.95
CA GLU A 41 1.94 -13.08 8.91
C GLU A 41 3.37 -12.87 8.41
N MET A 42 3.65 -11.72 7.79
CA MET A 42 4.97 -11.39 7.29
C MET A 42 5.97 -11.24 8.44
N LYS A 43 7.02 -12.07 8.40
CA LYS A 43 8.18 -11.93 9.27
C LYS A 43 9.17 -10.99 8.61
N THR A 44 9.45 -9.88 9.27
CA THR A 44 10.55 -9.02 8.86
C THR A 44 11.88 -9.73 9.14
N PRO A 45 12.87 -9.63 8.23
CA PRO A 45 14.17 -10.27 8.42
C PRO A 45 14.98 -9.67 9.58
N ASP A 46 14.66 -8.43 9.99
CA ASP A 46 15.35 -7.73 11.08
C ASP A 46 14.62 -7.84 12.42
N GLU A 47 15.30 -8.36 13.44
CA GLU A 47 14.89 -8.34 14.86
C GLU A 47 14.65 -6.92 15.41
N TYR A 48 15.20 -5.90 14.72
CA TYR A 48 15.12 -4.49 15.13
C TYR A 48 13.95 -3.71 14.51
N SER A 49 13.36 -4.22 13.43
CA SER A 49 12.17 -3.61 12.84
C SER A 49 11.00 -3.76 13.80
N SER A 50 10.23 -2.69 14.01
CA SER A 50 9.03 -2.77 14.86
C SER A 50 8.01 -3.59 14.05
N ASN A 51 8.01 -4.89 14.29
CA ASN A 51 7.28 -5.92 13.53
C ASN A 51 5.94 -5.37 13.00
N VAL A 52 5.83 -5.16 11.68
CA VAL A 52 4.67 -4.54 11.01
C VAL A 52 3.37 -5.26 11.41
N SER A 53 3.45 -6.56 11.70
CA SER A 53 2.35 -7.38 12.21
C SER A 53 1.71 -6.83 13.51
N ARG A 54 2.49 -6.14 14.36
CA ARG A 54 2.01 -5.53 15.60
C ARG A 54 1.14 -4.31 15.33
N SER A 55 1.43 -3.58 14.26
CA SER A 55 0.65 -2.42 13.82
C SER A 55 -0.66 -2.80 13.13
N VAL A 56 -0.81 -4.06 12.70
CA VAL A 56 -1.99 -4.58 12.00
C VAL A 56 -3.13 -4.91 12.97
N HIS A 57 -4.23 -4.16 12.84
CA HIS A 57 -5.48 -4.37 13.56
C HIS A 57 -6.56 -4.94 12.63
N LEU A 58 -6.65 -6.27 12.54
CA LEU A 58 -7.60 -6.96 11.64
C LEU A 58 -9.07 -6.63 11.93
N LYS A 59 -9.48 -6.59 13.21
CA LYS A 59 -10.87 -6.26 13.60
C LYS A 59 -11.28 -4.86 13.14
N GLN A 60 -10.38 -3.90 13.30
CA GLN A 60 -10.61 -2.49 12.95
C GLN A 60 -10.28 -2.18 11.48
N ARG A 61 -9.64 -3.12 10.77
CA ARG A 61 -9.16 -2.98 9.38
C ARG A 61 -8.23 -1.77 9.21
N LYS A 62 -7.34 -1.56 10.18
CA LYS A 62 -6.44 -0.40 10.25
C LYS A 62 -5.00 -0.82 10.54
N LEU A 63 -4.07 0.01 10.07
CA LEU A 63 -2.67 0.01 10.47
C LEU A 63 -2.48 1.17 11.46
N LEU A 64 -1.96 0.89 12.65
CA LEU A 64 -1.77 1.89 13.71
C LEU A 64 -0.35 1.78 14.26
N GLY A 65 0.26 2.92 14.60
CA GLY A 65 1.57 2.96 15.24
C GLY A 65 2.73 2.50 14.34
N LEU A 66 2.62 2.65 13.02
CA LEU A 66 3.76 2.47 12.12
C LEU A 66 4.73 3.64 12.29
N LYS A 67 6.01 3.35 12.51
CA LYS A 67 7.06 4.38 12.45
C LYS A 67 7.42 4.66 11.00
N SER A 68 8.10 5.77 10.74
CA SER A 68 8.56 6.14 9.39
C SER A 68 9.35 5.00 8.73
N TYR A 69 10.26 4.38 9.49
CA TYR A 69 11.03 3.22 9.02
C TYR A 69 10.14 2.04 8.59
N ASP A 70 9.14 1.68 9.41
CA ASP A 70 8.21 0.59 9.10
C ASP A 70 7.33 0.94 7.87
N CYS A 71 7.00 2.22 7.67
CA CYS A 71 6.30 2.69 6.47
C CYS A 71 7.17 2.57 5.21
N HIS A 72 8.48 2.85 5.30
CA HIS A 72 9.41 2.65 4.19
C HIS A 72 9.51 1.17 3.83
N LEU A 73 9.69 0.31 4.83
CA LEU A 73 9.70 -1.14 4.65
C LEU A 73 8.38 -1.63 4.02
N LEU A 74 7.24 -1.16 4.56
CA LEU A 74 5.92 -1.46 4.02
C LEU A 74 5.82 -1.09 2.54
N MET A 75 6.22 0.12 2.16
CA MET A 75 6.10 0.58 0.76
C MET A 75 7.05 -0.13 -0.19
N GLN A 76 8.28 -0.45 0.23
CA GLN A 76 9.32 -0.99 -0.65
C GLN A 76 9.27 -2.51 -0.73
N GLU A 77 9.19 -3.19 0.42
CA GLU A 77 9.31 -4.64 0.49
C GLU A 77 7.95 -5.34 0.55
N ILE A 78 7.02 -4.82 1.36
CA ILE A 78 5.82 -5.57 1.72
C ILE A 78 4.67 -5.33 0.75
N LEU A 79 4.49 -4.08 0.32
CA LEU A 79 3.40 -3.66 -0.55
C LEU A 79 3.41 -4.40 -1.88
N PRO A 80 4.54 -4.58 -2.59
CA PRO A 80 4.60 -5.34 -3.85
C PRO A 80 4.15 -6.79 -3.73
N ILE A 81 4.33 -7.39 -2.56
CA ILE A 81 3.95 -8.78 -2.28
C ILE A 81 2.48 -8.82 -1.90
N ALA A 82 2.06 -7.97 -0.96
CA ALA A 82 0.72 -7.98 -0.40
C ALA A 82 -0.38 -7.56 -1.39
N ILE A 83 -0.07 -6.77 -2.43
CA ILE A 83 -1.05 -6.40 -3.46
C ILE A 83 -1.29 -7.49 -4.50
N ARG A 84 -0.36 -8.45 -4.67
CA ARG A 84 -0.51 -9.54 -5.65
C ARG A 84 -1.71 -10.41 -5.25
N GLY A 85 -2.73 -10.44 -6.12
CA GLY A 85 -3.97 -11.19 -5.89
C GLY A 85 -5.08 -10.44 -5.16
N ASN A 86 -4.85 -9.20 -4.69
CA ASN A 86 -5.86 -8.39 -4.00
C ASN A 86 -6.42 -7.23 -4.83
N LEU A 87 -5.82 -6.95 -6.00
CA LEU A 87 -6.24 -5.87 -6.91
C LEU A 87 -6.11 -6.33 -8.37
N PRO A 88 -6.79 -5.66 -9.32
CA PRO A 88 -6.64 -5.92 -10.74
C PRO A 88 -5.18 -5.81 -11.20
N GLU A 89 -4.76 -6.70 -12.09
CA GLU A 89 -3.36 -6.82 -12.54
C GLU A 89 -2.75 -5.49 -12.99
N LYS A 90 -3.50 -4.70 -13.77
CA LYS A 90 -3.05 -3.38 -14.23
C LYS A 90 -2.70 -2.43 -13.07
N VAL A 91 -3.47 -2.48 -11.98
CA VAL A 91 -3.22 -1.67 -10.79
C VAL A 91 -2.01 -2.21 -10.03
N CYS A 92 -1.91 -3.53 -9.87
CA CYS A 92 -0.76 -4.19 -9.25
C CYS A 92 0.55 -3.82 -9.96
N ILE A 93 0.61 -3.92 -11.29
CA ILE A 93 1.81 -3.59 -12.07
C ILE A 93 2.25 -2.15 -11.83
N VAL A 94 1.31 -1.20 -11.82
CA VAL A 94 1.62 0.22 -11.59
C VAL A 94 2.14 0.44 -10.18
N LEU A 95 1.48 -0.14 -9.17
CA LEU A 95 1.90 -0.02 -7.78
C LEU A 95 3.29 -0.65 -7.55
N ILE A 96 3.55 -1.84 -8.09
CA ILE A 96 4.87 -2.50 -8.01
C ILE A 96 5.95 -1.60 -8.63
N LYS A 97 5.68 -1.01 -9.81
CA LYS A 97 6.64 -0.10 -10.45
C LYS A 97 6.94 1.13 -9.59
N VAL A 98 5.94 1.69 -8.92
CA VAL A 98 6.12 2.81 -7.99
C VAL A 98 6.96 2.37 -6.78
N CYS A 99 6.68 1.21 -6.20
CA CYS A 99 7.47 0.65 -5.09
C CYS A 99 8.94 0.49 -5.47
N ASN A 100 9.21 -0.14 -6.62
CA ASN A 100 10.58 -0.35 -7.12
C ASN A 100 11.29 0.98 -7.40
N PHE A 101 10.57 1.99 -7.92
CA PHE A 101 11.14 3.32 -8.12
C PHE A 101 11.55 3.97 -6.78
N LEU A 102 10.69 3.86 -5.76
CA LEU A 102 10.97 4.39 -4.41
C LEU A 102 12.14 3.66 -3.74
N GLU A 103 12.27 2.35 -3.95
CA GLU A 103 13.41 1.56 -3.46
C GLU A 103 14.72 2.05 -4.08
N ILE A 104 14.80 2.17 -5.40
CA ILE A 104 15.97 2.70 -6.11
C ILE A 104 16.31 4.12 -5.61
N PHE A 105 15.30 4.96 -5.41
CA PHE A 105 15.49 6.32 -4.91
C PHE A 105 16.06 6.33 -3.49
N ALA A 106 15.51 5.52 -2.58
CA ALA A 106 16.00 5.44 -1.20
C ALA A 106 17.45 4.91 -1.14
N LEU A 107 17.78 3.88 -1.92
CA LEU A 107 19.14 3.35 -2.03
C LEU A 107 20.13 4.39 -2.54
N ARG A 108 19.73 5.24 -3.50
CA ARG A 108 20.58 6.34 -3.99
C ARG A 108 20.81 7.41 -2.92
N SER A 109 19.79 7.75 -2.14
CA SER A 109 19.89 8.70 -1.04
C SER A 109 20.84 8.17 0.05
N LEU A 110 20.74 6.89 0.42
CA LEU A 110 21.62 6.25 1.39
C LEU A 110 23.08 6.19 0.92
N LYS A 111 23.33 5.87 -0.36
CA LYS A 111 24.69 5.91 -0.94
C LYS A 111 25.32 7.29 -0.89
N LYS A 112 24.51 8.36 -0.99
CA LYS A 112 25.00 9.74 -0.96
C LYS A 112 25.38 10.20 0.45
N VAL A 113 24.63 9.75 1.47
CA VAL A 113 24.91 10.04 2.89
C VAL A 113 26.22 9.39 3.34
N ASN A 114 26.45 8.11 3.01
CA ASN A 114 27.70 7.41 3.33
C ASN A 114 28.96 8.03 2.69
N LEU A 115 28.81 8.84 1.63
CA LEU A 115 29.92 9.56 1.00
C LEU A 115 30.17 10.95 1.61
N MET A 116 29.19 11.52 2.33
CA MET A 116 29.31 12.81 3.01
C MET A 116 29.78 12.67 4.46
N ASP A 117 29.60 11.51 5.09
CA ASP A 117 30.09 11.21 6.44
C ASP A 117 31.56 10.74 6.48
N LEU A 118 32.26 10.74 5.34
CA LEU A 118 33.66 10.30 5.21
C LEU A 118 34.64 11.42 4.78
N SER A 119 34.22 12.68 4.86
CA SER A 119 35.00 13.88 4.52
C SER A 119 35.02 14.87 5.67
#